data_AF-A0A9W8DZL3-F1
#
_entry.id   AF-A0A9W8DZL3-F1
#
_cell.length_a   1.000
_cell.length_b   1.000
_cell.length_c   1.000
_cell.angle_alpha   90.00
_cell.angle_beta   90.00
_cell.angle_gamma   90.00
#
_symmetry.space_group_name_H-M   'P 1'
#
loop_
_entity.id
_entity.type
_entity.pdbx_description
1 polymer ?
#
loop_
_entity_poly.entity_id
_entity_poly.type
_entity_poly.pdbx_seq_one_letter_code
_entity_poly.pdbx_strand_id
1 'polypeptide(L)'
;MSYGPVAPGVKSLDMYLGLLQTVGDLAVYGYVTNTRIKVVVVITIPETIVKDIEMRGILREIHAAYIALASNPFYEIDNTKPLASRNFDSFIEVIGKRDY
;
A
#
# COMPACT_ATOMS: atom_id res chain seq x y z
N MET A 1 21.19 36.81 15.98
CA MET A 1 20.81 35.82 14.94
C MET A 1 21.07 34.44 15.50
N SER A 2 20.02 33.74 15.95
CA SER A 2 20.14 32.40 16.53
C SER A 2 19.83 31.37 15.44
N TYR A 3 20.82 30.57 15.07
CA TYR A 3 20.61 29.40 14.24
C TYR A 3 20.20 28.25 15.15
N GLY A 4 18.89 28.07 15.32
CA GLY A 4 18.34 26.84 15.88
C GLY A 4 18.52 25.69 14.88
N PRO A 5 18.74 24.45 15.35
CA PRO A 5 18.77 23.30 14.46
C PRO A 5 17.39 23.16 13.80
N VAL A 6 17.33 23.32 12.48
CA VAL A 6 16.19 22.84 11.71
C VAL A 6 16.28 21.32 11.71
N ALA A 7 15.39 20.66 12.46
CA ALA A 7 15.24 19.22 12.39
C ALA A 7 15.10 18.85 10.89
N PRO A 8 15.83 17.85 10.39
CA PRO A 8 15.71 17.45 8.99
C PRO A 8 14.24 17.10 8.79
N GLY A 9 13.53 17.95 8.06
CA GLY A 9 12.14 17.73 7.73
C GLY A 9 12.09 16.40 7.00
N VAL A 10 11.62 15.36 7.69
CA VAL A 10 11.18 14.14 7.06
C VAL A 10 10.06 14.62 6.14
N LYS A 11 10.39 14.83 4.87
CA LYS A 11 9.38 14.90 3.82
C LYS A 11 8.76 13.52 3.82
N SER A 12 7.77 13.31 4.69
CA SER A 12 6.90 12.17 4.62
C SER A 12 6.20 12.31 3.28
N LEU A 13 6.77 11.68 2.26
CA LEU A 13 6.10 11.53 0.99
C LEU A 13 4.87 10.70 1.32
N ASP A 14 3.72 11.36 1.46
CA ASP A 14 2.51 10.63 1.78
C ASP A 14 2.15 9.80 0.56
N MET A 15 2.46 8.50 0.66
CA MET A 15 2.22 7.53 -0.40
C MET A 15 0.74 7.17 -0.49
N TYR A 16 -0.06 7.49 0.53
CA TYR A 16 -1.50 7.24 0.55
C TYR A 16 -2.26 8.35 -0.16
N LEU A 17 -3.05 7.98 -1.15
CA LEU A 17 -3.87 8.92 -1.92
C LEU A 17 -5.28 9.11 -1.35
N GLY A 18 -5.69 8.27 -0.39
CA GLY A 18 -7.07 8.28 0.10
C GLY A 18 -8.02 7.42 -0.72
N LEU A 19 -9.31 7.60 -0.42
CA LEU A 19 -10.42 7.10 -1.23
C LEU A 19 -10.42 7.83 -2.59
N LEU A 20 -10.25 7.07 -3.67
CA LEU A 20 -10.24 7.60 -5.04
C LEU A 20 -11.66 7.74 -5.60
N GLN A 21 -12.48 6.72 -5.40
CA GLN A 21 -13.89 6.68 -5.83
C GLN A 21 -14.64 5.55 -5.11
N THR A 22 -15.97 5.63 -5.18
CA THR A 22 -16.87 4.52 -4.85
C THR A 22 -17.57 4.03 -6.11
N VAL A 23 -17.79 2.72 -6.21
CA VAL A 23 -18.47 2.09 -7.36
C VAL A 23 -19.50 1.11 -6.80
N GLY A 24 -20.77 1.54 -6.74
CA GLY A 24 -21.82 0.76 -6.07
C GLY A 24 -21.51 0.59 -4.59
N ASP A 25 -21.41 -0.66 -4.15
CA ASP A 25 -21.01 -1.08 -2.81
C ASP A 25 -19.49 -1.27 -2.66
N LEU A 26 -18.67 -0.77 -3.59
CA LEU A 26 -17.22 -0.87 -3.53
C LEU A 26 -16.57 0.49 -3.22
N ALA A 27 -15.56 0.48 -2.36
CA ALA A 27 -14.66 1.60 -2.10
C ALA A 27 -13.26 1.32 -2.66
N VAL A 28 -12.72 2.28 -3.42
CA VAL A 28 -11.43 2.15 -4.11
C VAL A 28 -10.41 3.09 -3.48
N TYR A 29 -9.34 2.56 -2.90
CA TYR A 29 -8.26 3.31 -2.26
C TYR A 29 -6.98 3.27 -3.08
N GLY A 30 -6.24 4.37 -3.07
CA GLY A 30 -5.01 4.53 -3.84
C GLY A 30 -3.75 4.65 -2.99
N TYR A 31 -2.66 4.08 -3.48
CA TYR A 31 -1.33 4.22 -2.90
C TYR A 31 -0.26 4.23 -3.99
N VAL A 32 0.73 5.12 -3.87
CA VAL A 32 1.84 5.22 -4.83
C VAL A 32 3.16 5.25 -4.08
N THR A 33 4.01 4.27 -4.38
CA THR A 33 5.35 4.18 -3.79
C THR A 33 6.27 5.28 -4.32
N ASN A 34 7.38 5.52 -3.63
CA ASN A 34 8.46 6.38 -4.14
C ASN A 34 9.08 5.86 -5.45
N THR A 35 8.96 4.55 -5.75
CA THR A 35 9.36 3.93 -7.02
C THR A 35 8.27 3.99 -8.10
N ARG A 36 7.17 4.72 -7.83
CA ARG A 36 6.01 4.91 -8.72
C ARG A 36 5.21 3.65 -9.01
N ILE A 37 5.33 2.62 -8.17
CA ILE A 37 4.42 1.48 -8.19
C ILE A 37 3.08 1.93 -7.61
N LYS A 38 2.01 1.64 -8.33
CA LYS A 38 0.64 2.01 -7.95
C LYS A 38 -0.05 0.78 -7.38
N VAL A 39 -0.51 0.89 -6.15
CA VAL A 39 -1.32 -0.12 -5.47
C VAL A 39 -2.74 0.43 -5.37
N VAL A 40 -3.70 -0.39 -5.82
CA VAL A 40 -5.13 -0.08 -5.71
C VAL A 40 -5.76 -1.17 -4.88
N VAL A 41 -6.43 -0.79 -3.81
CA VAL A 41 -7.19 -1.71 -2.96
C VAL A 41 -8.67 -1.42 -3.16
N VAL A 42 -9.43 -2.47 -3.43
CA VAL A 42 -10.88 -2.42 -3.56
C VAL A 42 -11.47 -3.26 -2.44
N ILE A 43 -12.35 -2.66 -1.65
CA ILE A 43 -13.10 -3.36 -0.61
C ILE A 43 -14.59 -3.15 -0.84
N THR A 44 -15.40 -4.11 -0.42
CA THR A 44 -16.83 -3.86 -0.24
C THR A 44 -16.99 -2.90 0.93
N ILE A 45 -17.83 -1.88 0.76
CA ILE A 45 -18.14 -0.89 1.79
C ILE A 45 -18.72 -1.65 2.98
N PRO A 46 -18.02 -1.69 4.13
CA PRO A 46 -18.52 -2.40 5.28
C PRO A 46 -19.67 -1.62 5.94
N GLU A 47 -20.41 -2.26 6.83
CA GLU A 47 -21.34 -1.56 7.73
C GLU A 47 -20.59 -0.58 8.66
N THR A 48 -19.31 -0.87 8.92
CA THR A 48 -18.36 -0.06 9.67
C THR A 48 -17.53 0.83 8.75
N ILE A 49 -17.29 2.07 9.19
CA ILE A 49 -16.42 3.01 8.47
C ILE A 49 -14.97 2.57 8.65
N VAL A 50 -14.31 2.17 7.55
CA VAL A 50 -12.85 1.95 7.53
C VAL A 50 -12.14 3.28 7.73
N LYS A 51 -11.32 3.37 8.79
CA LYS A 51 -10.59 4.60 9.07
C LYS A 51 -9.36 4.68 8.18
N ASP A 52 -8.98 5.90 7.78
CA ASP A 52 -7.76 6.13 7.00
C ASP A 52 -6.51 5.53 7.66
N ILE A 53 -6.44 5.49 9.00
CA ILE A 53 -5.31 4.89 9.72
C ILE A 53 -5.20 3.38 9.48
N GLU A 54 -6.33 2.67 9.42
CA GLU A 54 -6.39 1.23 9.16
C GLU A 54 -6.02 0.95 7.70
N MET A 55 -6.60 1.70 6.76
CA MET A 55 -6.30 1.57 5.33
C MET A 55 -4.83 1.89 5.01
N ARG A 56 -4.26 2.93 5.65
CA ARG A 56 -2.82 3.22 5.58
C ARG A 56 -1.98 2.05 6.12
N GLY A 57 -2.44 1.37 7.16
CA GLY A 57 -1.81 0.15 7.69
C GLY A 57 -1.79 -0.97 6.66
N ILE A 58 -2.95 -1.32 6.10
CA ILE A 58 -3.11 -2.34 5.06
C ILE A 58 -2.19 -2.06 3.87
N LEU A 59 -2.21 -0.84 3.33
CA LEU A 59 -1.40 -0.46 2.18
C LEU A 59 0.11 -0.47 2.47
N ARG A 60 0.52 -0.16 3.71
CA ARG A 60 1.92 -0.30 4.15
C ARG A 60 2.35 -1.75 4.23
N GLU A 61 1.49 -2.65 4.69
CA GLU A 61 1.77 -4.09 4.75
C GLU A 61 1.88 -4.69 3.35
N ILE A 62 0.99 -4.32 2.42
CA ILE A 62 1.09 -4.72 1.01
C ILE A 62 2.39 -4.21 0.40
N HIS A 63 2.77 -2.96 0.66
CA HIS A 63 4.03 -2.40 0.18
C HIS A 63 5.25 -3.14 0.77
N ALA A 64 5.21 -3.52 2.05
CA ALA A 64 6.28 -4.32 2.66
C ALA A 64 6.43 -5.69 1.99
N ALA A 65 5.32 -6.37 1.66
CA ALA A 65 5.33 -7.61 0.90
C ALA A 65 5.96 -7.43 -0.49
N TYR A 66 5.63 -6.33 -1.18
CA TYR A 66 6.20 -6.00 -2.47
C TYR A 66 7.71 -5.71 -2.37
N ILE A 67 8.17 -5.00 -1.34
CA ILE A 67 9.60 -4.75 -1.10
C ILE A 67 10.35 -6.07 -0.92
N ALA A 68 9.81 -7.01 -0.13
CA ALA A 68 10.44 -8.32 0.08
C ALA A 68 10.55 -9.11 -1.24
N LEU A 69 9.53 -9.04 -2.10
CA LEU A 69 9.55 -9.65 -3.42
C LEU A 69 10.58 -9.00 -4.35
N ALA A 70 10.54 -7.68 -4.48
CA ALA A 70 11.41 -6.92 -5.38
C ALA A 70 12.89 -6.95 -4.94
N SER A 71 13.15 -7.20 -3.66
CA SER A 71 14.52 -7.35 -3.12
C SER A 71 15.09 -8.76 -3.31
N ASN A 72 14.32 -9.71 -3.86
CA ASN A 72 14.81 -11.04 -4.19
C ASN A 72 15.67 -10.97 -5.46
N PRO A 73 16.98 -11.35 -5.42
CA PRO A 73 17.87 -11.25 -6.57
C PRO A 73 17.50 -12.18 -7.74
N PHE A 74 16.62 -13.15 -7.51
CA PHE A 74 16.11 -14.07 -8.53
C PHE A 74 14.71 -13.68 -9.04
N TYR A 75 14.14 -12.59 -8.54
CA TYR A 75 12.86 -12.08 -9.02
C TYR A 75 13.10 -11.08 -10.15
N GLU A 76 12.62 -11.40 -11.35
CA GLU A 76 12.62 -10.48 -12.46
C GLU A 76 11.34 -9.64 -12.45
N ILE A 77 11.50 -8.32 -12.36
CA ILE A 77 10.39 -7.38 -12.50
C ILE A 77 10.05 -7.26 -13.99
N ASP A 78 9.04 -7.99 -14.42
CA ASP A 78 8.51 -7.93 -15.79
C ASP A 78 7.14 -7.23 -15.80
N ASN A 79 7.09 -6.02 -16.36
CA ASN A 79 5.85 -5.23 -16.45
C ASN A 79 4.84 -5.78 -17.47
N THR A 80 5.20 -6.82 -18.23
CA THR A 80 4.32 -7.48 -19.21
C THR A 80 3.67 -8.74 -18.68
N LYS A 81 4.14 -9.26 -17.54
CA LYS A 81 3.62 -10.48 -16.92
C LYS A 81 2.95 -10.18 -15.58
N PRO A 82 1.90 -10.93 -15.21
CA PRO A 82 1.36 -10.87 -13.85
C PRO A 82 2.44 -11.22 -12.83
N LEU A 83 2.36 -10.58 -11.66
CA LEU A 83 3.17 -10.95 -10.50
C LEU A 83 2.85 -12.40 -10.12
N ALA A 84 3.87 -13.26 -10.07
CA ALA A 84 3.75 -14.66 -9.67
C ALA A 84 4.75 -14.97 -8.56
N SER A 85 4.28 -15.04 -7.32
CA SER A 85 5.11 -15.40 -6.18
C SER A 85 4.26 -15.96 -5.04
N ARG A 86 4.47 -17.25 -4.72
CA ARG A 86 3.74 -17.94 -3.64
C ARG A 86 3.87 -17.23 -2.30
N ASN A 87 5.08 -16.72 -2.00
CA ASN A 87 5.32 -16.02 -0.74
C ASN A 87 4.56 -14.69 -0.68
N PHE A 88 4.49 -13.98 -1.81
CA PHE A 88 3.70 -12.75 -1.89
C PHE A 88 2.21 -13.07 -1.75
N ASP A 89 1.71 -14.06 -2.50
CA ASP A 89 0.31 -14.48 -2.47
C ASP A 89 -0.14 -14.87 -1.05
N SER A 90 0.67 -15.68 -0.35
CA SER A 90 0.39 -16.05 1.05
C SER A 90 0.36 -14.86 1.99
N PHE A 91 1.22 -13.86 1.78
CA PHE A 91 1.23 -12.64 2.60
C PHE A 91 -0.02 -11.79 2.37
N ILE A 92 -0.41 -11.61 1.10
CA ILE A 92 -1.63 -10.87 0.74
C ILE A 92 -2.88 -11.59 1.26
N GLU A 93 -2.91 -12.92 1.21
CA GLU A 93 -4.02 -13.72 1.76
C GLU A 93 -4.17 -13.52 3.27
N VAL A 94 -3.07 -13.44 4.01
CA VAL A 94 -3.10 -13.14 5.46
C VAL A 94 -3.64 -11.74 5.74
N ILE A 95 -3.28 -10.74 4.93
CA ILE A 95 -3.82 -9.38 5.07
C ILE A 95 -5.32 -9.36 4.77
N GLY A 96 -5.74 -10.00 3.68
CA GLY A 96 -7.13 -9.98 3.20
C GLY A 96 -8.11 -10.77 4.06
N LYS A 97 -7.63 -11.71 4.89
CA LYS A 97 -8.47 -12.47 5.84
C LYS A 97 -8.72 -11.76 7.17
N ARG A 98 -8.16 -10.58 7.39
CA ARG A 98 -8.43 -9.81 8.61
C ARG A 98 -9.81 -9.15 8.48
N ASP A 99 -10.66 -9.34 9.48
CA ASP A 99 -11.96 -8.68 9.54
C ASP A 99 -11.76 -7.17 9.75
N TYR A 100 -12.27 -6.34 8.83
CA TYR A 100 -12.28 -4.87 8.87
C TYR A 100 -13.69 -4.33 8.64
#